data_AF-A0AA37FAL9-F1
#
_entry.id   AF-A0AA37FAL9-F1
#
_cell.length_a   1.000
_cell.length_b   1.000
_cell.length_c   1.000
_cell.angle_alpha   90.00
_cell.angle_beta   90.00
_cell.angle_gamma   90.00
#
_symmetry.space_group_name_H-M   'P 1'
#
loop_
_entity.id
_entity.type
_entity.pdbx_description
1 polymer ?
#
loop_
_entity_poly.entity_id
_entity_poly.type
_entity_poly.pdbx_seq_one_letter_code
_entity_poly.pdbx_strand_id
1 'polypeptide(L)'
;MNKDLARKLIAITANSKRDQKSFVQQDFVNVLSFKRALLSPDDVRRFVSESVREGLLVERDGRLLPNFSTGGVIVPLDFSVKPEELFATSTDRPLVDRLLDEAVASGKFTKRQAIERAKQVQGNLKYVSFEMALMAALSDEGIDVRQYAREVLESMRKG
;
A
#
# COMPACT_ATOMS: atom_id res chain seq x y z
N MET A 1 6.16 9.50 6.73
CA MET A 1 4.83 9.00 6.32
C MET A 1 4.93 7.54 5.91
N ASN A 2 4.01 6.71 6.40
CA ASN A 2 3.89 5.31 6.00
C ASN A 2 3.38 5.21 4.55
N LYS A 3 4.24 4.73 3.64
CA LYS A 3 3.97 4.70 2.19
C LYS A 3 2.89 3.70 1.79
N ASP A 4 2.71 2.61 2.55
CA ASP A 4 1.67 1.62 2.27
C ASP A 4 0.28 2.20 2.56
N LEU A 5 0.09 2.77 3.75
CA LEU A 5 -1.15 3.45 4.12
C LEU A 5 -1.45 4.60 3.17
N ALA A 6 -0.43 5.37 2.79
CA ALA A 6 -0.57 6.45 1.82
C ALA A 6 -1.05 5.96 0.44
N ARG A 7 -0.46 4.86 -0.08
CA ARG A 7 -0.89 4.26 -1.36
C ARG A 7 -2.33 3.76 -1.30
N LYS A 8 -2.76 3.17 -0.18
CA LYS A 8 -4.15 2.73 0.05
C LYS A 8 -5.12 3.92 0.04
N LEU A 9 -4.80 5.02 0.74
CA LEU A 9 -5.63 6.23 0.75
C LEU A 9 -5.75 6.90 -0.63
N ILE A 10 -4.64 6.95 -1.39
CA ILE A 10 -4.66 7.44 -2.79
C ILE A 10 -5.53 6.51 -3.66
N ALA A 11 -5.40 5.19 -3.50
CA ALA A 11 -6.20 4.23 -4.25
C ALA A 11 -7.70 4.33 -3.93
N ILE A 12 -8.09 4.53 -2.66
CA ILE A 12 -9.48 4.79 -2.27
C ILE A 12 -10.04 6.01 -2.99
N THR A 13 -9.26 7.10 -3.03
CA THR A 13 -9.66 8.34 -3.71
C THR A 13 -9.80 8.11 -5.21
N ALA A 14 -8.82 7.45 -5.84
CA ALA A 14 -8.84 7.18 -7.27
C ALA A 14 -10.00 6.27 -7.68
N ASN A 15 -10.27 5.21 -6.91
CA ASN A 15 -11.35 4.26 -7.20
C ASN A 15 -12.75 4.85 -6.96
N SER A 16 -12.85 5.94 -6.19
CA SER A 16 -14.12 6.64 -5.97
C SER A 16 -14.61 7.42 -7.21
N LYS A 17 -13.73 7.67 -8.19
CA LYS A 17 -14.02 8.40 -9.43
C LYS A 17 -13.43 7.66 -10.64
N ARG A 18 -14.13 6.62 -11.08
CA ARG A 18 -13.68 5.65 -12.10
C ARG A 18 -13.14 6.26 -13.40
N ASP A 19 -13.64 7.43 -13.82
CA ASP A 19 -13.25 8.08 -15.08
C ASP A 19 -12.19 9.18 -14.91
N GLN A 20 -11.79 9.50 -13.68
CA GLN A 20 -10.89 10.60 -13.38
C GLN A 20 -9.49 10.08 -13.04
N LYS A 21 -8.50 10.50 -13.84
CA LYS A 21 -7.07 10.14 -13.65
C LYS A 21 -6.26 11.23 -12.92
N SER A 22 -6.86 12.38 -12.63
CA SER A 22 -6.21 13.52 -12.01
C SER A 22 -7.19 14.24 -11.09
N PHE A 23 -6.73 14.61 -9.90
CA PHE A 23 -7.57 15.04 -8.78
C PHE A 23 -7.21 16.44 -8.35
N VAL A 24 -8.12 17.15 -7.70
CA VAL A 24 -7.76 18.34 -6.91
C VAL A 24 -7.72 17.97 -5.43
N GLN A 25 -7.05 18.78 -4.60
CA GLN A 25 -6.98 18.54 -3.16
C GLN A 25 -8.37 18.35 -2.51
N GLN A 26 -9.38 19.08 -3.00
CA GLN A 26 -10.76 18.96 -2.53
C GLN A 26 -11.35 17.57 -2.77
N ASP A 27 -10.91 16.84 -3.80
CA ASP A 27 -11.38 15.47 -4.05
C ASP A 27 -10.93 14.52 -2.95
N PHE A 28 -9.69 14.66 -2.48
CA PHE A 28 -9.19 13.89 -1.35
C PHE A 28 -9.97 14.20 -0.08
N VAL A 29 -10.23 15.49 0.22
CA VAL A 29 -11.01 15.89 1.41
C VAL A 29 -12.42 15.30 1.32
N ASN A 30 -13.07 15.42 0.16
CA ASN A 30 -14.41 14.89 -0.06
C ASN A 30 -14.49 13.37 0.15
N VAL A 31 -13.49 12.63 -0.32
CA VAL A 31 -13.51 11.17 -0.22
C VAL A 31 -13.08 10.70 1.16
N LEU A 32 -11.93 11.16 1.64
CA LEU A 32 -11.29 10.63 2.84
C LEU A 32 -11.93 11.16 4.13
N SER A 33 -12.40 12.41 4.15
CA SER A 33 -13.05 12.98 5.33
C SER A 33 -14.56 12.77 5.35
N PHE A 34 -15.25 13.00 4.22
CA PHE A 34 -16.72 13.00 4.21
C PHE A 34 -17.33 11.68 3.76
N LYS A 35 -16.87 11.08 2.66
CA LYS A 35 -17.45 9.81 2.18
C LYS A 35 -17.00 8.59 2.97
N ARG A 36 -15.77 8.61 3.51
CA ARG A 36 -15.16 7.47 4.20
C ARG A 36 -14.86 7.72 5.67
N ALA A 37 -14.85 8.98 6.12
CA ALA A 37 -14.56 9.35 7.51
C ALA A 37 -13.27 8.73 8.07
N LEU A 38 -12.22 8.62 7.23
CA LEU A 38 -10.93 8.03 7.57
C LEU A 38 -9.98 9.03 8.23
N LEU A 39 -10.05 10.31 7.84
CA LEU A 39 -9.13 11.35 8.28
C LEU A 39 -9.88 12.68 8.42
N SER A 40 -9.43 13.54 9.34
CA SER A 40 -9.93 14.91 9.43
C SER A 40 -9.56 15.71 8.17
N PRO A 41 -10.28 16.79 7.82
CA PRO A 41 -9.92 17.62 6.68
C PRO A 41 -8.50 18.18 6.75
N ASP A 42 -8.01 18.51 7.95
CA ASP A 42 -6.64 18.98 8.16
C ASP A 42 -5.62 17.87 7.91
N ASP A 43 -5.87 16.66 8.41
CA ASP A 43 -5.00 15.52 8.15
C ASP A 43 -4.97 15.16 6.66
N VAL A 44 -6.08 15.29 5.94
CA VAL A 44 -6.09 15.07 4.49
C VAL A 44 -5.23 16.10 3.76
N ARG A 45 -5.31 17.38 4.13
CA ARG A 45 -4.47 18.43 3.53
C ARG A 45 -2.98 18.15 3.77
N ARG A 46 -2.63 17.79 5.00
CA ARG A 46 -1.27 17.38 5.37
C ARG A 46 -0.83 16.17 4.57
N PHE A 47 -1.67 15.14 4.49
CA PHE A 47 -1.43 13.91 3.73
C PHE A 47 -1.15 14.16 2.25
N VAL A 48 -1.92 15.02 1.60
CA VAL A 48 -1.72 15.39 0.20
C VAL A 48 -0.37 16.09 0.01
N SER A 49 -0.05 17.06 0.85
CA SER A 49 1.23 17.78 0.82
C SER A 49 2.43 16.83 1.01
N GLU A 50 2.36 15.94 2.00
CA GLU A 50 3.41 14.93 2.24
C GLU A 50 3.51 13.92 1.08
N SER A 51 2.39 13.54 0.46
CA SER A 51 2.38 12.63 -0.68
C SER A 51 3.02 13.23 -1.93
N VAL A 52 2.88 14.54 -2.15
CA VAL A 52 3.59 15.26 -3.21
C VAL A 52 5.10 15.30 -2.90
N ARG A 53 5.46 15.66 -1.66
CA ARG A 53 6.86 15.71 -1.21
C ARG A 53 7.57 14.35 -1.33
N GLU A 54 6.86 13.26 -1.04
CA GLU A 54 7.37 11.88 -1.13
C GLU A 54 7.30 11.28 -2.54
N GLY A 55 6.80 12.03 -3.53
CA GLY A 55 6.69 11.60 -4.94
C GLY A 55 5.63 10.53 -5.21
N LEU A 56 4.69 10.31 -4.28
CA LEU A 56 3.53 9.43 -4.47
C LEU A 56 2.45 10.11 -5.33
N LEU A 57 2.34 11.44 -5.21
CA LEU A 57 1.54 12.29 -6.08
C LEU A 57 2.46 13.23 -6.84
N VAL A 58 2.12 13.50 -8.10
CA VAL A 58 2.75 14.53 -8.92
C VAL A 58 1.74 15.62 -9.16
N GLU A 59 2.12 16.86 -8.89
CA GLU A 59 1.32 18.02 -9.22
C GLU A 59 1.63 18.50 -10.64
N ARG A 60 0.59 18.64 -11.48
CA ARG A 60 0.66 19.22 -12.82
C ARG A 60 -0.60 20.05 -13.06
N ASP A 61 -0.42 21.32 -13.46
CA ASP A 61 -1.51 22.24 -13.78
C ASP A 61 -2.59 22.34 -12.67
N GLY A 62 -2.15 22.35 -11.41
CA GLY A 62 -3.04 22.37 -10.23
C GLY A 62 -3.81 21.06 -9.99
N ARG A 63 -3.40 19.97 -10.65
CA ARG A 63 -3.98 18.63 -10.48
C ARG A 63 -2.96 17.66 -9.93
N LEU A 64 -3.43 16.74 -9.11
CA LEU A 64 -2.67 15.69 -8.44
C LEU A 64 -2.85 14.37 -9.19
N LEU A 65 -1.75 13.75 -9.59
CA LEU A 65 -1.71 12.47 -10.29
C LEU A 65 -0.97 11.42 -9.45
N PRO A 66 -1.53 10.23 -9.24
CA PRO A 66 -0.79 9.12 -8.64
C PRO A 66 0.41 8.74 -9.51
N ASN A 67 1.60 8.67 -8.90
CA ASN A 67 2.84 8.25 -9.57
C ASN A 67 3.04 6.71 -9.57
N PHE A 68 1.96 5.97 -9.37
CA PHE A 68 1.95 4.51 -9.29
C PHE A 68 0.58 3.98 -9.76
N SER A 69 0.49 2.68 -10.03
CA SER A 69 -0.78 2.06 -10.43
C SER A 69 -1.71 1.87 -9.23
N THR A 70 -2.80 2.65 -9.19
CA THR A 70 -3.81 2.55 -8.13
C THR A 70 -4.68 1.30 -8.23
N GLY A 71 -4.90 0.77 -9.44
CA GLY A 71 -5.69 -0.45 -9.65
C GLY A 71 -5.05 -1.72 -9.10
N GLY A 72 -3.74 -1.70 -8.83
CA GLY A 72 -3.02 -2.81 -8.19
C GLY A 72 -3.05 -2.78 -6.67
N VAL A 73 -3.56 -1.71 -6.06
CA VAL A 73 -3.57 -1.56 -4.60
C VAL A 73 -4.83 -2.22 -4.02
N ILE A 74 -4.59 -3.21 -3.16
CA ILE A 74 -5.66 -3.91 -2.44
C ILE A 74 -5.99 -3.10 -1.18
N VAL A 75 -7.26 -2.70 -1.07
CA VAL A 75 -7.79 -1.99 0.10
C VAL A 75 -8.86 -2.87 0.74
N PRO A 76 -8.69 -3.28 2.01
CA PRO A 76 -9.72 -4.00 2.77
C PRO A 76 -11.03 -3.21 2.84
N LEU A 77 -12.17 -3.92 2.95
CA LEU A 77 -13.49 -3.27 3.03
C LEU A 77 -13.66 -2.46 4.33
N ASP A 78 -13.04 -2.93 5.39
CA ASP A 78 -13.00 -2.38 6.75
C ASP A 78 -11.77 -1.50 7.00
N PHE A 79 -11.08 -1.08 5.93
CA PHE A 79 -9.88 -0.26 6.05
C PHE A 79 -10.15 0.99 6.88
N SER A 80 -9.35 1.14 7.94
CA SER A 80 -9.29 2.31 8.82
C SER A 80 -7.83 2.70 9.01
N VAL A 81 -7.58 3.96 9.30
CA VAL A 81 -6.23 4.47 9.55
C VAL A 81 -6.25 5.51 10.65
N LYS A 82 -5.27 5.47 11.54
CA LYS A 82 -5.04 6.53 12.52
C LYS A 82 -4.03 7.54 11.97
N PRO A 83 -4.23 8.87 12.15
CA PRO A 83 -3.27 9.88 11.70
C PRO A 83 -1.84 9.62 12.21
N GLU A 84 -1.69 9.14 13.44
CA GLU A 84 -0.39 8.83 14.04
C GLU A 84 0.34 7.73 13.27
N GLU A 85 -0.38 6.70 12.81
CA GLU A 85 0.17 5.59 12.03
C GLU A 85 0.50 6.01 10.59
N LEU A 86 -0.32 6.88 10.01
CA LEU A 86 -0.09 7.44 8.67
C LEU A 86 1.16 8.34 8.65
N PHE A 87 1.24 9.27 9.60
CA PHE A 87 2.31 10.26 9.65
C PHE A 87 3.55 9.80 10.40
N ALA A 88 3.53 8.60 11.00
CA ALA A 88 4.73 7.98 11.51
C ALA A 88 5.82 7.97 10.42
N THR A 89 7.04 8.34 10.82
CA THR A 89 8.22 8.19 9.98
C THR A 89 8.51 6.70 9.87
N SER A 90 8.03 6.03 8.82
CA SER A 90 8.56 4.72 8.43
C SER A 90 10.00 4.91 8.02
N THR A 91 10.92 4.66 8.94
CA THR A 91 12.36 4.52 8.65
C THR A 91 12.65 3.22 7.91
N ASP A 92 11.76 2.23 8.00
CA ASP A 92 11.88 0.96 7.30
C ASP A 92 11.08 0.94 5.99
N ARG A 93 11.72 0.44 4.92
CA ARG A 93 11.01 0.10 3.68
C ARG A 93 9.85 -0.87 4.00
N PRO A 94 8.67 -0.72 3.36
CA PRO A 94 7.55 -1.63 3.56
C PRO A 94 7.98 -3.10 3.43
N LEU A 95 7.46 -3.95 4.31
CA LEU A 95 7.83 -5.38 4.37
C LEU A 95 7.61 -6.09 3.03
N VAL A 96 6.50 -5.77 2.34
CA VAL A 96 6.23 -6.25 0.97
C VAL A 96 7.34 -5.83 0.00
N ASP A 97 7.76 -4.57 0.04
CA ASP A 97 8.81 -4.07 -0.87
C ASP A 97 10.14 -4.79 -0.60
N ARG A 98 10.47 -5.06 0.68
CA ARG A 98 11.67 -5.83 1.06
C ARG A 98 11.60 -7.29 0.60
N LEU A 99 10.48 -7.98 0.81
CA LEU A 99 10.27 -9.35 0.34
C LEU A 99 10.34 -9.45 -1.20
N LEU A 100 9.79 -8.48 -1.92
CA LEU A 100 9.87 -8.42 -3.38
C LEU A 100 11.29 -8.13 -3.88
N ASP A 101 12.08 -7.36 -3.13
CA ASP A 101 13.48 -7.13 -3.44
C ASP A 101 14.30 -8.44 -3.28
N GLU A 102 14.05 -9.24 -2.23
CA GLU A 102 14.66 -10.59 -2.08
C GLU A 102 14.29 -11.53 -3.23
N ALA A 103 13.03 -11.49 -3.66
CA ALA A 103 12.55 -12.27 -4.80
C ALA A 103 13.36 -11.97 -6.07
N VAL A 104 13.59 -10.68 -6.34
CA VAL A 104 14.39 -10.22 -7.49
C VAL A 104 15.87 -10.55 -7.31
N ALA A 105 16.43 -10.31 -6.12
CA ALA A 105 17.83 -10.58 -5.81
C ALA A 105 18.19 -12.07 -5.95
N SER A 106 17.23 -12.97 -5.68
CA SER A 106 17.41 -14.41 -5.87
C SER A 106 17.52 -14.84 -7.34
N GLY A 107 17.09 -13.99 -8.28
CA GLY A 107 17.00 -14.30 -9.71
C GLY A 107 15.89 -15.28 -10.10
N LYS A 108 15.16 -15.85 -9.13
CA LYS A 108 14.10 -16.84 -9.37
C LYS A 108 12.77 -16.19 -9.76
N PHE A 109 12.56 -14.94 -9.33
CA PHE A 109 11.34 -14.20 -9.63
C PHE A 109 11.60 -12.77 -10.09
N THR A 110 10.81 -12.33 -11.05
CA THR A 110 10.51 -10.89 -11.19
C THR A 110 9.51 -10.46 -10.11
N LYS A 111 9.46 -9.16 -9.77
CA LYS A 111 8.43 -8.64 -8.85
C LYS A 111 7.02 -9.05 -9.26
N ARG A 112 6.70 -9.04 -10.56
CA ARG A 112 5.39 -9.43 -11.06
C ARG A 112 5.09 -10.91 -10.80
N GLN A 113 6.03 -11.80 -11.09
CA GLN A 113 5.85 -13.24 -10.86
C GLN A 113 5.70 -13.56 -9.36
N ALA A 114 6.48 -12.90 -8.50
CA ALA A 114 6.35 -13.07 -7.05
C ALA A 114 4.96 -12.65 -6.55
N ILE A 115 4.41 -11.53 -7.04
CA ILE A 115 3.05 -11.07 -6.72
C ILE A 115 2.00 -12.07 -7.22
N GLU A 116 2.13 -12.56 -8.45
CA GLU A 116 1.20 -13.54 -9.03
C GLU A 116 1.20 -14.84 -8.22
N ARG A 117 2.38 -15.37 -7.87
CA ARG A 117 2.53 -16.56 -7.04
C ARG A 117 1.94 -16.35 -5.65
N ALA A 118 2.21 -15.22 -5.01
CA ALA A 118 1.64 -14.86 -3.71
C ALA A 118 0.10 -14.80 -3.75
N LYS A 119 -0.49 -14.23 -4.80
CA LYS A 119 -1.95 -14.21 -4.99
C LYS A 119 -2.55 -15.61 -5.15
N GLN A 120 -1.85 -16.52 -5.82
CA GLN A 120 -2.28 -17.92 -5.92
C GLN A 120 -2.27 -18.60 -4.54
N VAL A 121 -1.19 -18.41 -3.77
CA VAL A 121 -1.08 -18.93 -2.39
C VAL A 121 -2.18 -18.36 -1.51
N GLN A 122 -2.41 -17.05 -1.56
CA GLN A 122 -3.44 -16.37 -0.79
C GLN A 122 -4.86 -16.81 -1.20
N GLY A 123 -5.11 -17.05 -2.48
CA GLY A 123 -6.40 -17.56 -2.97
C GLY A 123 -6.73 -18.95 -2.42
N ASN A 124 -5.71 -19.78 -2.20
CA ASN A 124 -5.87 -21.11 -1.60
C ASN A 124 -6.02 -21.05 -0.07
N LEU A 125 -5.59 -19.96 0.56
CA LEU A 125 -5.55 -19.78 2.02
C LEU A 125 -6.38 -18.55 2.41
N LYS A 126 -7.68 -18.75 2.66
CA LYS A 126 -8.66 -17.66 2.86
C LYS A 126 -8.35 -16.65 3.98
N TYR A 127 -7.42 -16.96 4.89
CA TYR A 127 -7.13 -16.17 6.09
C TYR A 127 -5.67 -15.73 6.23
N VAL A 128 -4.87 -15.78 5.15
CA VAL A 128 -3.48 -15.30 5.21
C VAL A 128 -3.35 -13.90 4.63
N SER A 129 -2.50 -13.09 5.26
CA SER A 129 -2.11 -11.79 4.71
C SER A 129 -1.32 -11.96 3.41
N PHE A 130 -1.26 -10.90 2.62
CA PHE A 130 -0.49 -10.93 1.36
C PHE A 130 1.00 -11.14 1.65
N GLU A 131 1.52 -10.55 2.71
CA GLU A 131 2.90 -10.69 3.19
C GLU A 131 3.24 -12.14 3.55
N MET A 132 2.32 -12.84 4.23
CA MET A 132 2.49 -14.25 4.57
C MET A 132 2.43 -15.14 3.33
N ALA A 133 1.49 -14.87 2.42
CA ALA A 133 1.40 -15.60 1.15
C ALA A 133 2.64 -15.39 0.27
N LEU A 134 3.20 -14.16 0.28
CA LEU A 134 4.44 -13.84 -0.41
C LEU A 134 5.63 -14.56 0.23
N MET A 135 5.74 -14.56 1.56
CA MET A 135 6.82 -15.30 2.24
C MET A 135 6.76 -16.80 1.95
N ALA A 136 5.56 -17.39 1.96
CA ALA A 136 5.37 -18.80 1.59
C ALA A 136 5.77 -19.07 0.14
N ALA A 137 5.33 -18.22 -0.81
CA ALA A 137 5.70 -18.33 -2.22
C ALA A 137 7.22 -18.27 -2.45
N LEU A 138 7.94 -17.43 -1.70
CA LEU A 138 9.41 -17.33 -1.79
C LEU A 138 10.09 -18.52 -1.13
N SER A 139 9.58 -18.97 0.01
CA SER A 139 10.09 -20.16 0.71
C SER A 139 9.92 -21.43 -0.10
N ASP A 140 8.81 -21.60 -0.83
CA ASP A 140 8.56 -22.75 -1.72
C ASP A 140 9.63 -22.87 -2.82
N GLU A 141 10.14 -21.75 -3.31
CA GLU A 141 11.23 -21.70 -4.30
C GLU A 141 12.62 -21.74 -3.65
N GLY A 142 12.72 -21.93 -2.33
CA GLY A 142 13.99 -22.01 -1.61
C GLY A 142 14.72 -20.66 -1.50
N ILE A 143 13.99 -19.55 -1.38
CA ILE A 143 14.54 -18.23 -1.04
C ILE A 143 14.45 -18.05 0.48
N ASP A 144 15.56 -17.77 1.16
CA ASP A 144 15.57 -17.64 2.62
C ASP A 144 15.01 -16.28 3.06
N VAL A 145 13.76 -16.30 3.51
CA VAL A 145 13.03 -15.13 4.00
C VAL A 145 12.71 -15.22 5.49
N ARG A 146 13.34 -16.15 6.22
CA ARG A 146 13.06 -16.40 7.66
C ARG A 146 13.28 -15.19 8.54
N GLN A 147 14.21 -14.30 8.16
CA GLN A 147 14.46 -13.04 8.86
C GLN A 147 13.22 -12.13 8.97
N TYR A 148 12.26 -12.27 8.05
CA TYR A 148 11.02 -11.47 8.03
C TYR A 148 9.86 -12.13 8.80
N ALA A 149 10.02 -13.36 9.29
CA ALA A 149 8.93 -14.14 9.90
C ALA A 149 8.29 -13.42 11.09
N ARG A 150 9.11 -12.85 11.99
CA ARG A 150 8.62 -12.11 13.17
C ARG A 150 7.80 -10.89 12.76
N GLU A 151 8.29 -10.13 11.78
CA GLU A 151 7.62 -8.91 11.32
C GLU A 151 6.29 -9.22 10.62
N VAL A 152 6.23 -10.30 9.82
CA VAL A 152 4.98 -10.75 9.21
C VAL A 152 3.97 -11.17 10.28
N LEU A 153 4.38 -11.92 11.30
CA LEU A 153 3.49 -12.28 12.41
C LEU A 153 2.96 -11.04 13.16
N GLU A 154 3.80 -10.03 13.37
CA GLU A 154 3.38 -8.77 13.98
C GLU A 154 2.40 -7.98 13.11
N SER A 155 2.59 -7.97 11.78
CA SER A 155 1.69 -7.30 10.85
C SER A 155 0.26 -7.88 10.90
N MET A 156 0.14 -9.20 11.13
CA MET A 156 -1.15 -9.89 11.23
C MET A 156 -1.88 -9.65 12.54
N ARG A 157 -1.19 -9.19 13.60
CA ARG A 157 -1.84 -8.85 14.89
C ARG A 157 -2.39 -7.43 14.90
N LYS A 158 -2.01 -6.60 13.92
CA LYS A 158 -2.41 -5.19 13.80
C LYS A 158 -3.54 -4.97 12.79
N GLY A 159 -3.82 -5.95 11.93
CA GLY A 159 -4.99 -5.99 11.04
C GLY A 159 -6.11 -6.81 11.65
#